data_AF-A0A8H6TMB9-F1
#
_entry.id   AF-A0A8H6TMB9-F1
#
_cell.length_a   1.000
_cell.length_b   1.000
_cell.length_c   1.000
_cell.angle_alpha   90.00
_cell.angle_beta   90.00
_cell.angle_gamma   90.00
#
_symmetry.space_group_name_H-M   'P 1'
#
loop_
_entity.id
_entity.type
_entity.pdbx_description
1 polymer ?
#
loop_
_entity_poly.entity_id
_entity_poly.type
_entity_poly.pdbx_seq_one_letter_code
_entity_poly.pdbx_strand_id
1 'polypeptide(L)'
;MLRPRPRLQVLRPILRPALLRRNESTAPPLTVQPDQVVYHGPLANTFKRLKVFSLSSLSLCATMSPLMFAIETSLPLSARAILATTALTTSGISTGLISWAGHTYVTELRARKHPETNRLQEVEATTLTLRLKPRITKIYDPTFVVRSSRPFAKWELAELVLLPPNLRNSATVPGQEETVAETRDDKGTVLGRWVVRWGENGEGSCHEVGKVMRYFNVHDELLPAMVSEEVAAESKVAPGA
;
A
#
# COMPACT_ATOMS: atom_id res chain seq x y z
N MET A 1 -52.45 -17.01 -0.41
CA MET A 1 -51.83 -16.01 0.48
C MET A 1 -51.19 -14.92 -0.37
N LEU A 2 -51.88 -13.79 -0.47
CA LEU A 2 -51.54 -12.64 -1.32
C LEU A 2 -50.53 -11.74 -0.59
N ARG A 3 -49.35 -11.52 -1.17
CA ARG A 3 -48.43 -10.46 -0.71
C ARG A 3 -48.77 -9.13 -1.39
N PRO A 4 -48.92 -8.03 -0.64
CA PRO A 4 -49.26 -6.73 -1.21
C PRO A 4 -48.03 -6.03 -1.81
N ARG A 5 -48.18 -5.46 -3.01
CA ARG A 5 -47.58 -4.14 -3.37
C ARG A 5 -48.54 -3.07 -2.80
N PRO A 6 -48.19 -1.80 -2.49
CA PRO A 6 -47.29 -0.92 -3.28
C PRO A 6 -46.56 0.20 -2.47
N ARG A 7 -45.78 1.06 -3.15
CA ARG A 7 -46.02 2.53 -3.17
C ARG A 7 -44.97 3.26 -4.02
N LEU A 8 -45.43 3.79 -5.15
CA LEU A 8 -44.93 5.02 -5.75
C LEU A 8 -45.32 6.20 -4.85
N GLN A 9 -44.41 7.16 -4.66
CA GLN A 9 -44.77 8.50 -4.21
C GLN A 9 -44.19 9.53 -5.17
N VAL A 10 -45.09 10.37 -5.69
CA VAL A 10 -44.86 11.43 -6.67
C VAL A 10 -45.31 12.75 -6.04
N LEU A 11 -44.37 13.72 -6.05
CA LEU A 11 -44.47 15.20 -6.12
C LEU A 11 -45.15 16.10 -5.04
N ARG A 12 -44.29 17.02 -4.51
CA ARG A 12 -44.40 18.52 -4.42
C ARG A 12 -45.35 19.17 -3.37
N PRO A 13 -45.27 20.51 -3.12
CA PRO A 13 -44.14 21.46 -3.00
C PRO A 13 -44.28 22.41 -1.75
N ILE A 14 -43.48 23.52 -1.74
CA ILE A 14 -43.61 24.79 -0.97
C ILE A 14 -43.15 24.70 0.52
N LEU A 15 -42.29 25.54 1.12
CA LEU A 15 -42.02 26.98 1.03
C LEU A 15 -40.58 27.30 1.53
N ARG A 16 -39.90 28.23 0.86
CA ARG A 16 -38.64 28.93 1.25
C ARG A 16 -38.92 29.91 2.41
N PRO A 17 -37.94 30.34 3.25
CA PRO A 17 -36.97 31.34 2.78
C PRO A 17 -35.56 31.36 3.41
N ALA A 18 -34.70 32.05 2.66
CA ALA A 18 -33.65 32.97 3.11
C ALA A 18 -32.35 32.42 3.76
N LEU A 19 -31.29 32.62 2.98
CA LEU A 19 -30.00 33.17 3.40
C LEU A 19 -29.07 32.25 4.21
N LEU A 20 -28.41 31.33 3.49
CA LEU A 20 -26.95 31.30 3.56
C LEU A 20 -26.40 31.30 2.14
N ARG A 21 -25.94 32.49 1.73
CA ARG A 21 -25.04 32.73 0.61
C ARG A 21 -23.76 31.92 0.89
N ARG A 22 -23.79 30.63 0.56
CA ARG A 22 -22.58 29.80 0.54
C ARG A 22 -21.82 30.26 -0.68
N ASN A 23 -20.78 31.06 -0.42
CA ASN A 23 -19.83 31.49 -1.43
C ASN A 23 -19.49 30.30 -2.31
N GLU A 24 -19.83 30.39 -3.59
CA GLU A 24 -19.16 29.65 -4.64
C GLU A 24 -17.69 30.08 -4.55
N SER A 25 -16.94 29.35 -3.73
CA SER A 25 -15.51 29.27 -3.90
C SER A 25 -15.35 28.61 -5.24
N THR A 26 -15.14 29.43 -6.27
CA THR A 26 -14.48 29.09 -7.51
C THR A 26 -13.16 28.44 -7.11
N ALA A 27 -13.20 27.15 -6.79
CA ALA A 27 -12.02 26.33 -6.77
C ALA A 27 -11.48 26.44 -8.20
N PRO A 28 -10.23 26.91 -8.38
CA PRO A 28 -9.64 26.90 -9.71
C PRO A 28 -9.73 25.45 -10.23
N PRO A 29 -9.94 25.25 -11.55
CA PRO A 29 -9.85 23.91 -12.12
C PRO A 29 -8.49 23.37 -11.67
N LEU A 30 -8.52 22.27 -10.90
CA LEU A 30 -7.31 21.63 -10.41
C LEU A 30 -6.56 21.13 -11.64
N THR A 31 -5.68 21.98 -12.18
CA THR A 31 -4.62 21.59 -13.09
C THR A 31 -3.83 20.53 -12.34
N VAL A 32 -4.11 19.27 -12.65
CA VAL A 32 -3.42 18.12 -12.05
C VAL A 32 -1.96 18.27 -12.41
N GLN A 33 -1.15 18.78 -11.47
CA GLN A 33 0.29 18.77 -11.62
C GLN A 33 0.74 17.30 -11.64
N PRO A 34 1.67 16.91 -12.53
CA PRO A 34 2.06 15.51 -12.77
C PRO A 34 2.85 14.84 -11.62
N ASP A 35 2.68 15.29 -10.38
CA ASP A 35 3.29 14.74 -9.16
C ASP A 35 2.45 15.06 -7.91
N GLN A 36 1.12 15.18 -8.05
CA GLN A 36 0.26 15.49 -6.91
C GLN A 36 0.18 14.28 -5.98
N VAL A 37 0.47 14.50 -4.68
CA VAL A 37 0.21 13.50 -3.67
C VAL A 37 -1.30 13.31 -3.57
N VAL A 38 -1.76 12.12 -3.94
CA VAL A 38 -3.18 11.80 -4.05
C VAL A 38 -3.72 11.26 -2.74
N TYR A 39 -2.87 10.65 -1.93
CA TYR A 39 -3.27 10.06 -0.65
C TYR A 39 -2.18 10.13 0.41
N HIS A 40 -2.63 10.44 1.63
CA HIS A 40 -1.82 10.41 2.84
C HIS A 40 -2.42 9.40 3.82
N GLY A 41 -1.60 8.47 4.30
CA GLY A 41 -2.01 7.47 5.28
C GLY A 41 -2.35 8.12 6.62
N PRO A 42 -3.59 7.97 7.14
CA PRO A 42 -4.02 8.63 8.38
C PRO A 42 -3.22 8.17 9.61
N LEU A 43 -2.72 6.93 9.57
CA LEU A 43 -1.93 6.32 10.64
C LEU A 43 -0.42 6.41 10.39
N ALA A 44 0.03 7.12 9.34
CA ALA A 44 1.45 7.21 9.00
C ALA A 44 2.29 7.73 10.18
N ASN A 45 1.82 8.78 10.86
CA ASN A 45 2.51 9.34 12.02
C ASN A 45 2.47 8.38 13.22
N THR A 46 1.38 7.65 13.41
CA THR A 46 1.25 6.64 14.47
C THR A 46 2.26 5.52 14.28
N PHE A 47 2.37 4.96 13.06
CA PHE A 47 3.36 3.92 12.76
C PHE A 47 4.80 4.41 12.87
N LYS A 48 5.09 5.65 12.45
CA LYS A 48 6.41 6.28 12.63
C LYS A 48 6.79 6.34 14.12
N ARG A 49 5.90 6.88 14.96
CA ARG A 49 6.12 6.98 16.41
C ARG A 49 6.26 5.62 17.06
N LEU A 50 5.43 4.66 16.67
CA LEU A 50 5.49 3.29 17.18
C LEU A 50 6.85 2.63 16.88
N LYS A 51 7.35 2.74 15.64
CA LYS A 51 8.66 2.20 15.26
C LYS A 51 9.80 2.86 16.04
N VAL A 52 9.77 4.19 16.20
CA VAL A 52 10.78 4.92 17.00
C VAL A 52 10.75 4.46 18.45
N PHE A 53 9.56 4.38 19.06
CA PHE A 53 9.42 3.94 20.43
C PHE A 53 9.98 2.52 20.65
N SER A 54 9.60 1.56 19.80
CA SER A 54 10.11 0.19 19.88
C SER A 54 11.62 0.10 19.66
N LEU A 55 12.16 0.83 18.68
CA LEU A 55 13.60 0.87 18.43
C LEU A 55 14.36 1.48 19.62
N SER A 56 13.82 2.51 20.25
CA SER A 56 14.41 3.12 21.45
C SER A 56 14.39 2.16 22.63
N SER A 57 13.28 1.46 22.89
CA SER A 57 13.19 0.45 23.94
C SER A 57 14.15 -0.71 23.70
N LEU A 58 14.23 -1.22 22.47
CA LEU A 58 15.17 -2.28 22.12
C LEU A 58 16.62 -1.83 22.26
N SER A 59 16.94 -0.61 21.83
CA SER A 59 18.28 -0.03 21.96
C SER A 59 18.67 0.14 23.43
N LEU A 60 17.74 0.62 24.26
CA LEU A 60 17.95 0.75 25.70
C LEU A 60 18.16 -0.61 26.37
N CYS A 61 17.37 -1.63 26.01
CA CYS A 61 17.61 -3.00 26.49
C CYS A 61 18.97 -3.54 26.04
N ALA A 62 19.36 -3.28 24.78
CA ALA A 62 20.64 -3.71 24.23
C ALA A 62 21.83 -3.03 24.91
N THR A 63 21.71 -1.76 25.34
CA THR A 63 22.76 -1.05 26.07
C THR A 63 22.78 -1.39 27.56
N MET A 64 21.63 -1.63 28.20
CA MET A 64 21.56 -2.02 29.61
C MET A 64 21.97 -3.46 29.88
N SER A 65 21.72 -4.38 28.93
CA SER A 65 22.07 -5.80 29.06
C SER A 65 23.56 -6.04 29.40
N PRO A 66 24.56 -5.47 28.69
CA PRO A 66 25.97 -5.64 29.04
C PRO A 66 26.35 -5.03 30.40
N LEU A 67 25.68 -3.95 30.83
CA LEU A 67 25.93 -3.37 32.17
C LEU A 67 25.56 -4.34 33.29
N MET A 68 24.58 -5.22 33.07
CA MET A 68 24.18 -6.24 34.04
C MET A 68 25.28 -7.29 34.30
N PHE A 69 26.21 -7.45 33.35
CA PHE A 69 27.40 -8.29 33.50
C PHE A 69 28.58 -7.53 34.10
N ALA A 70 28.70 -6.23 33.82
CA ALA A 70 29.76 -5.38 34.37
C ALA A 70 29.58 -5.10 35.87
N ILE A 71 28.34 -5.02 36.36
CA ILE A 71 28.06 -4.78 37.78
C ILE A 71 28.22 -6.08 38.57
N GLU A 72 28.99 -6.02 39.66
CA GLU A 72 29.06 -7.08 40.65
C GLU A 72 27.71 -7.22 41.37
N THR A 73 26.94 -8.24 41.01
CA THR A 73 25.70 -8.60 41.70
C THR A 73 25.84 -9.98 42.34
N SER A 74 25.06 -10.26 43.38
CA SER A 74 25.07 -11.54 44.10
C SER A 74 24.50 -12.72 43.28
N LEU A 75 24.07 -12.49 42.03
CA LEU A 75 23.48 -13.51 41.16
C LEU A 75 24.55 -14.27 40.37
N PRO A 76 24.40 -15.62 40.22
CA PRO A 76 25.28 -16.41 39.37
C PRO A 76 25.17 -15.98 37.91
N LEU A 77 26.27 -16.12 37.15
CA LEU A 77 26.38 -15.65 35.77
C LEU A 77 25.27 -16.21 34.86
N SER A 78 24.88 -17.47 35.07
CA SER A 78 23.80 -18.13 34.33
C SER A 78 22.44 -17.44 34.51
N ALA A 79 22.10 -17.03 35.74
CA ALA A 79 20.85 -16.32 36.01
C ALA A 79 20.83 -14.95 35.30
N ARG A 80 21.96 -14.22 35.32
CA ARG A 80 22.08 -12.94 34.59
C ARG A 80 21.92 -13.13 33.09
N ALA A 81 22.53 -14.17 32.53
CA ALA A 81 22.41 -14.50 31.11
C ALA A 81 20.97 -14.83 30.71
N ILE A 82 20.25 -15.61 31.51
CA ILE A 82 18.84 -15.94 31.25
C ILE A 82 17.97 -14.68 31.29
N LEU A 83 18.15 -13.83 32.32
CA LEU A 83 17.39 -12.59 32.46
C LEU A 83 17.64 -11.63 31.29
N ALA A 84 18.91 -11.40 30.95
CA ALA A 84 19.31 -10.55 29.84
C ALA A 84 18.75 -11.05 28.50
N THR A 85 18.87 -12.35 28.24
CA THR A 85 18.35 -12.96 27.00
C THR A 85 16.84 -12.85 26.93
N THR A 86 16.12 -13.16 28.01
CA THR A 86 14.65 -13.06 28.05
C THR A 86 14.17 -11.63 27.75
N ALA A 87 14.82 -10.62 28.34
CA ALA A 87 14.49 -9.22 28.08
C ALA A 87 14.76 -8.83 26.62
N LEU A 88 15.91 -9.20 26.06
CA LEU A 88 16.27 -8.92 24.67
C LEU A 88 15.35 -9.63 23.68
N THR A 89 15.04 -10.90 23.92
CA THR A 89 14.15 -11.70 23.08
C THR A 89 12.74 -11.12 23.08
N THR A 90 12.18 -10.79 24.24
CA THR A 90 10.83 -10.21 24.34
C THR A 90 10.75 -8.87 23.60
N SER A 91 11.73 -7.98 23.83
CA SER A 91 11.81 -6.69 23.13
C SER A 91 12.02 -6.85 21.62
N GLY A 92 12.85 -7.82 21.21
CA GLY A 92 13.13 -8.14 19.81
C GLY A 92 11.89 -8.67 19.07
N ILE A 93 11.17 -9.62 19.67
CA ILE A 93 9.93 -10.18 19.12
C ILE A 93 8.88 -9.08 18.96
N SER A 94 8.66 -8.26 20.01
CA SER A 94 7.70 -7.15 19.96
C SER A 94 8.04 -6.16 18.85
N THR A 95 9.30 -5.76 18.74
CA THR A 95 9.79 -4.85 17.68
C THR A 95 9.65 -5.47 16.28
N GLY A 96 9.91 -6.77 16.16
CA GLY A 96 9.75 -7.54 14.91
C GLY A 96 8.31 -7.59 14.43
N LEU A 97 7.35 -7.84 15.33
CA LEU A 97 5.91 -7.87 14.99
C LEU A 97 5.42 -6.51 14.49
N ILE A 98 5.82 -5.42 15.16
CA ILE A 98 5.51 -4.05 14.73
C ILE A 98 6.13 -3.78 13.35
N SER A 99 7.36 -4.23 13.13
CA SER A 99 8.02 -4.11 11.83
C SER A 99 7.26 -4.85 10.74
N TRP A 100 6.82 -6.07 11.01
CA TRP A 100 6.12 -6.92 10.06
C TRP A 100 4.73 -6.37 9.71
N ALA A 101 3.95 -5.98 10.72
CA ALA A 101 2.61 -5.41 10.53
C ALA A 101 2.65 -4.03 9.85
N GLY A 102 3.64 -3.19 10.18
CA GLY A 102 3.78 -1.85 9.63
C GLY A 102 4.64 -1.77 8.36
N HIS A 103 5.08 -2.89 7.79
CA HIS A 103 5.96 -2.90 6.61
C HIS A 103 5.19 -2.64 5.31
N THR A 104 3.94 -3.12 5.22
CA THR A 104 3.06 -2.92 4.06
C THR A 104 2.33 -1.57 4.08
N TYR A 105 2.46 -0.80 5.18
CA TYR A 105 1.71 0.43 5.37
C TYR A 105 2.16 1.53 4.41
N VAL A 106 1.26 1.98 3.54
CA VAL A 106 1.51 3.07 2.60
C VAL A 106 1.31 4.40 3.31
N THR A 107 2.38 5.17 3.45
CA THR A 107 2.35 6.49 4.06
C THR A 107 1.88 7.57 3.09
N GLU A 108 2.31 7.46 1.84
CA GLU A 108 1.98 8.39 0.77
C GLU A 108 1.78 7.62 -0.52
N LEU A 109 0.77 8.02 -1.29
CA LEU A 109 0.54 7.51 -2.63
C LEU A 109 0.43 8.70 -3.58
N ARG A 110 1.24 8.67 -4.63
CA ARG A 110 1.23 9.64 -5.72
C ARG A 110 0.75 8.94 -6.97
N ALA A 111 -0.10 9.60 -7.73
CA ALA A 111 -0.57 9.06 -9.00
C ALA A 111 -0.23 10.06 -10.11
N ARG A 112 0.38 9.58 -11.18
CA ARG A 112 0.65 10.36 -12.39
C ARG A 112 -0.38 10.01 -13.45
N LYS A 113 -0.91 11.05 -14.09
CA LYS A 113 -1.86 10.91 -15.18
C LYS A 113 -1.17 11.13 -16.52
N HIS A 114 -1.61 10.39 -17.53
CA HIS A 114 -1.20 10.66 -18.90
C HIS A 114 -1.76 12.02 -19.35
N PRO A 115 -0.93 12.94 -19.89
CA PRO A 115 -1.33 14.31 -20.20
C PRO A 115 -2.42 14.40 -21.28
N GLU A 116 -2.48 13.43 -22.21
CA GLU A 116 -3.43 13.46 -23.33
C GLU A 116 -4.73 12.68 -23.07
N THR A 117 -4.69 11.65 -22.22
CA THR A 117 -5.81 10.71 -22.05
C THR A 117 -6.48 10.84 -20.67
N ASN A 118 -5.88 11.61 -19.75
CA ASN A 118 -6.33 11.78 -18.36
C ASN A 118 -6.52 10.45 -17.57
N ARG A 119 -6.01 9.33 -18.11
CA ARG A 119 -5.98 8.01 -17.47
C ARG A 119 -4.83 7.92 -16.48
N LEU A 120 -4.98 7.09 -15.45
CA LEU A 120 -3.89 6.76 -14.55
C LEU A 120 -2.83 5.97 -15.30
N GLN A 121 -1.62 6.52 -15.37
CA GLN A 121 -0.49 5.86 -16.00
C GLN A 121 0.39 5.21 -14.96
N GLU A 122 0.74 5.93 -13.89
CA GLU A 122 1.71 5.44 -12.91
C GLU A 122 1.25 5.70 -11.49
N VAL A 123 1.50 4.75 -10.60
CA VAL A 123 1.21 4.88 -9.16
C VAL A 123 2.50 4.65 -8.37
N GLU A 124 2.88 5.64 -7.57
CA GLU A 124 4.04 5.56 -6.68
C GLU A 124 3.55 5.43 -5.23
N ALA A 125 3.81 4.28 -4.62
CA ALA A 125 3.48 3.99 -3.23
C ALA A 125 4.72 4.07 -2.34
N THR A 126 4.68 4.89 -1.30
CA THR A 126 5.77 5.02 -0.33
C THR A 126 5.45 4.24 0.94
N THR A 127 6.36 3.35 1.33
CA THR A 127 6.31 2.57 2.57
C THR A 127 7.53 2.86 3.44
N LEU A 128 7.51 2.45 4.71
CA LEU A 128 8.62 2.69 5.64
C LEU A 128 9.21 1.38 6.19
N THR A 129 10.53 1.26 6.09
CA THR A 129 11.27 0.20 6.78
C THR A 129 11.19 0.33 8.31
N LEU A 130 11.68 -0.67 9.05
CA LEU A 130 11.80 -0.60 10.51
C LEU A 130 12.55 0.65 10.97
N ARG A 131 13.64 1.01 10.29
CA ARG A 131 14.48 2.18 10.60
C ARG A 131 13.94 3.49 10.03
N LEU A 132 12.64 3.56 9.73
CA LEU A 132 11.96 4.72 9.15
C LEU A 132 12.55 5.20 7.81
N LYS A 133 13.33 4.37 7.11
CA LYS A 133 13.76 4.70 5.75
C LYS A 133 12.62 4.48 4.76
N PRO A 134 12.33 5.45 3.87
CA PRO A 134 11.32 5.28 2.85
C PRO A 134 11.75 4.25 1.80
N ARG A 135 10.76 3.50 1.31
CA ARG A 135 10.85 2.60 0.17
C ARG A 135 9.76 3.01 -0.81
N ILE A 136 10.18 3.42 -1.99
CA ILE A 136 9.28 3.95 -3.02
C ILE A 136 9.05 2.83 -4.02
N THR A 137 7.81 2.40 -4.18
CA THR A 137 7.45 1.40 -5.19
C THR A 137 6.69 2.10 -6.29
N LYS A 138 7.29 2.10 -7.48
CA LYS A 138 6.69 2.65 -8.69
C LYS A 138 6.00 1.52 -9.44
N ILE A 139 4.72 1.70 -9.73
CA ILE A 139 3.87 0.79 -10.50
C ILE A 139 3.60 1.50 -11.82
N TYR A 140 4.10 0.92 -12.92
CA TYR A 140 4.02 1.50 -14.26
C TYR A 140 2.67 1.27 -14.93
N ASP A 141 1.93 0.28 -14.45
CA ASP A 141 0.60 -0.03 -14.94
C ASP A 141 -0.30 -0.45 -13.76
N PRO A 142 -1.32 0.36 -13.40
CA PRO A 142 -2.21 0.07 -12.28
C PRO A 142 -3.11 -1.16 -12.51
N THR A 143 -3.25 -1.66 -13.75
CA THR A 143 -4.05 -2.86 -14.04
C THR A 143 -3.50 -4.13 -13.37
N PHE A 144 -2.21 -4.12 -13.02
CA PHE A 144 -1.56 -5.22 -12.29
C PHE A 144 -1.77 -5.15 -10.78
N VAL A 145 -2.53 -4.17 -10.27
CA VAL A 145 -2.87 -4.05 -8.85
C VAL A 145 -4.23 -4.68 -8.61
N VAL A 146 -4.27 -5.72 -7.79
CA VAL A 146 -5.49 -6.45 -7.44
C VAL A 146 -5.78 -6.35 -5.95
N ARG A 147 -6.99 -6.76 -5.55
CA ARG A 147 -7.38 -6.85 -4.15
C ARG A 147 -6.64 -8.00 -3.47
N SER A 148 -5.91 -7.65 -2.40
CA SER A 148 -5.19 -8.62 -1.59
C SER A 148 -6.13 -9.38 -0.66
N SER A 149 -5.89 -10.68 -0.49
CA SER A 149 -6.52 -11.52 0.54
C SER A 149 -5.80 -11.49 1.89
N ARG A 150 -4.57 -10.94 1.92
CA ARG A 150 -3.69 -10.94 3.09
C ARG A 150 -4.11 -9.90 4.15
N PRO A 151 -4.10 -10.23 5.46
CA PRO A 151 -4.34 -9.23 6.51
C PRO A 151 -3.28 -8.12 6.46
N PHE A 152 -3.69 -6.88 6.79
CA PHE A 152 -2.84 -5.69 6.71
C PHE A 152 -2.31 -5.38 5.31
N ALA A 153 -2.93 -5.88 4.25
CA ALA A 153 -2.67 -5.47 2.88
C ALA A 153 -3.99 -5.44 2.11
N LYS A 154 -4.33 -4.29 1.55
CA LYS A 154 -5.57 -4.11 0.80
C LYS A 154 -5.35 -4.33 -0.70
N TRP A 155 -4.16 -3.99 -1.17
CA TRP A 155 -3.73 -4.19 -2.55
C TRP A 155 -2.53 -5.13 -2.60
N GLU A 156 -2.44 -5.90 -3.68
CA GLU A 156 -1.25 -6.67 -4.04
C GLU A 156 -0.97 -6.55 -5.54
N LEU A 157 0.30 -6.77 -5.92
CA LEU A 157 0.64 -6.99 -7.33
C LEU A 157 0.16 -8.38 -7.76
N ALA A 158 -0.51 -8.44 -8.90
CA ALA A 158 -1.06 -9.65 -9.48
C ALA A 158 0.06 -10.66 -9.82
N GLU A 159 -0.15 -11.92 -9.45
CA GLU A 159 0.73 -13.04 -9.84
C GLU A 159 0.45 -13.52 -11.27
N LEU A 160 -0.80 -13.42 -11.70
CA LEU A 160 -1.24 -13.85 -13.01
C LEU A 160 -2.17 -12.79 -13.60
N VAL A 161 -1.94 -12.41 -14.85
CA VAL A 161 -2.73 -11.42 -15.58
C VAL A 161 -3.15 -12.00 -16.93
N LEU A 162 -4.37 -11.69 -17.36
CA LEU A 162 -4.88 -12.07 -18.67
C LEU A 162 -5.20 -10.80 -19.45
N LEU A 163 -4.53 -10.59 -20.59
CA LEU A 163 -4.86 -9.49 -21.47
C LEU A 163 -6.24 -9.70 -22.10
N PRO A 164 -7.06 -8.63 -22.22
CA PRO A 164 -8.32 -8.71 -22.94
C PRO A 164 -8.06 -9.06 -24.42
N PRO A 165 -8.99 -9.79 -25.07
CA PRO A 165 -8.77 -10.38 -26.40
C PRO A 165 -8.36 -9.38 -27.48
N ASN A 166 -8.76 -8.11 -27.33
CA ASN A 166 -8.44 -7.03 -28.26
C ASN A 166 -6.96 -6.59 -28.24
N LEU A 167 -6.21 -6.92 -27.18
CA LEU A 167 -4.81 -6.52 -27.00
C LEU A 167 -3.81 -7.67 -27.13
N ARG A 168 -4.29 -8.93 -27.13
CA ARG A 168 -3.44 -10.14 -27.14
C ARG A 168 -2.50 -10.23 -28.33
N ASN A 169 -2.93 -9.74 -29.49
CA ASN A 169 -2.19 -9.88 -30.74
C ASN A 169 -1.27 -8.70 -31.06
N SER A 170 -1.41 -7.58 -30.33
CA SER A 170 -0.78 -6.30 -30.69
C SER A 170 0.25 -5.83 -29.67
N ALA A 171 0.15 -6.26 -28.40
CA ALA A 171 0.93 -5.70 -27.30
C ALA A 171 2.10 -6.58 -26.81
N THR A 172 2.12 -7.88 -27.12
CA THR A 172 3.01 -8.81 -26.41
C THR A 172 3.65 -9.85 -27.33
N VAL A 173 4.98 -9.95 -27.28
CA VAL A 173 5.72 -11.05 -27.89
C VAL A 173 5.80 -12.20 -26.87
N PRO A 174 5.44 -13.44 -27.24
CA PRO A 174 5.58 -14.59 -26.35
C PRO A 174 7.01 -14.75 -25.85
N GLY A 175 7.18 -14.89 -24.53
CA GLY A 175 8.47 -15.00 -23.86
C GLY A 175 9.13 -13.66 -23.51
N GLN A 176 8.53 -12.53 -23.89
CA GLN A 176 9.03 -11.21 -23.49
C GLN A 176 8.77 -10.96 -22.01
N GLU A 177 9.78 -10.39 -21.35
CA GLU A 177 9.71 -9.95 -19.97
C GLU A 177 9.59 -8.43 -19.89
N GLU A 178 8.69 -7.95 -19.03
CA GLU A 178 8.43 -6.52 -18.85
C GLU A 178 8.37 -6.19 -17.35
N THR A 179 8.98 -5.06 -16.97
CA THR A 179 8.94 -4.59 -15.58
C THR A 179 7.66 -3.80 -15.34
N VAL A 180 6.77 -4.37 -14.54
CA VAL A 180 5.46 -3.78 -14.19
C VAL A 180 5.57 -2.86 -12.98
N ALA A 181 6.42 -3.23 -12.03
CA ALA A 181 6.69 -2.41 -10.86
C ALA A 181 8.14 -2.56 -10.41
N GLU A 182 8.64 -1.55 -9.70
CA GLU A 182 9.95 -1.64 -9.06
C GLU A 182 9.99 -0.89 -7.74
N THR A 183 10.72 -1.44 -6.78
CA THR A 183 10.92 -0.83 -5.47
C THR A 183 12.32 -0.27 -5.37
N ARG A 184 12.39 1.02 -5.04
CA ARG A 184 13.63 1.78 -4.86
C ARG A 184 13.85 2.18 -3.40
N ASP A 185 15.10 2.38 -3.03
CA ASP A 185 15.48 2.99 -1.77
C ASP A 185 15.36 4.52 -1.78
N ASP A 186 15.69 5.13 -0.64
CA ASP A 186 15.73 6.58 -0.44
C ASP A 186 16.76 7.30 -1.32
N LYS A 187 17.73 6.55 -1.88
CA LYS A 187 18.77 7.05 -2.77
C LYS A 187 18.45 6.81 -4.25
N GLY A 188 17.31 6.17 -4.56
CA GLY A 188 16.91 5.79 -5.92
C GLY A 188 17.48 4.46 -6.42
N THR A 189 18.22 3.71 -5.60
CA THR A 189 18.73 2.38 -5.94
C THR A 189 17.58 1.38 -6.03
N VAL A 190 17.47 0.66 -7.15
CA VAL A 190 16.47 -0.40 -7.32
C VAL A 190 16.84 -1.60 -6.45
N LEU A 191 15.93 -1.97 -5.55
CA LEU A 191 16.08 -3.13 -4.65
C LEU A 191 15.49 -4.40 -5.27
N GLY A 192 14.43 -4.23 -6.07
CA GLY A 192 13.75 -5.32 -6.74
C GLY A 192 12.72 -4.82 -7.74
N ARG A 193 12.33 -5.74 -8.62
CA ARG A 193 11.39 -5.53 -9.71
C ARG A 193 10.33 -6.63 -9.68
N TRP A 194 9.13 -6.25 -10.07
CA TRP A 194 8.03 -7.17 -10.36
C TRP A 194 7.93 -7.26 -11.88
N VAL A 195 8.21 -8.44 -12.41
CA VAL A 195 8.37 -8.67 -13.85
C VAL A 195 7.26 -9.60 -14.32
N VAL A 196 6.56 -9.21 -15.37
CA VAL A 196 5.62 -10.09 -16.08
C VAL A 196 6.34 -10.79 -17.21
N ARG A 197 6.13 -12.10 -17.33
CA ARG A 197 6.54 -12.89 -18.48
C ARG A 197 5.30 -13.25 -19.29
N TRP A 198 5.24 -12.80 -20.52
CA TRP A 198 4.10 -12.99 -21.41
C TRP A 198 4.15 -14.36 -22.11
N GLY A 199 3.01 -15.05 -22.15
CA GLY A 199 2.78 -16.31 -22.85
C GLY A 199 2.05 -16.12 -24.19
N GLU A 200 1.87 -17.21 -24.92
CA GLU A 200 1.31 -17.21 -26.29
C GLU A 200 -0.15 -16.74 -26.36
N ASN A 201 -0.93 -16.96 -25.30
CA ASN A 201 -2.36 -16.62 -25.24
C ASN A 201 -2.64 -15.26 -24.59
N GLY A 202 -1.61 -14.41 -24.43
CA GLY A 202 -1.72 -13.15 -23.68
C GLY A 202 -1.84 -13.34 -22.16
N GLU A 203 -1.42 -14.52 -21.67
CA GLU A 203 -1.31 -14.83 -20.24
C GLU A 203 0.03 -14.31 -19.74
N GLY A 204 0.02 -13.45 -18.72
CA GLY A 204 1.22 -12.93 -18.08
C GLY A 204 1.43 -13.63 -16.73
N SER A 205 2.56 -14.32 -16.56
CA SER A 205 2.99 -14.82 -15.25
C SER A 205 3.96 -13.84 -14.63
N CYS A 206 3.58 -13.27 -13.49
CA CYS A 206 4.39 -12.29 -12.78
C CYS A 206 5.28 -12.96 -11.74
N HIS A 207 6.51 -12.49 -11.61
CA HIS A 207 7.47 -12.98 -10.64
C HIS A 207 8.34 -11.85 -10.06
N GLU A 208 8.90 -12.11 -8.89
CA GLU A 208 9.80 -11.19 -8.20
C GLU A 208 11.24 -11.40 -8.66
N VAL A 209 11.92 -10.29 -8.96
CA VAL A 209 13.37 -10.23 -9.17
C VAL A 209 13.96 -9.30 -8.12
N GLY A 210 14.71 -9.84 -7.15
CA GLY A 210 15.31 -9.07 -6.05
C GLY A 210 14.38 -8.95 -4.85
N LYS A 211 14.27 -7.73 -4.28
CA LYS A 211 13.39 -7.43 -3.15
C LYS A 211 12.38 -6.34 -3.51
N VAL A 212 11.18 -6.74 -3.88
CA VAL A 212 10.09 -5.85 -4.30
C VAL A 212 8.96 -5.84 -3.26
N MET A 213 8.34 -4.68 -3.07
CA MET A 213 7.13 -4.57 -2.26
C MET A 213 5.94 -5.03 -3.08
N ARG A 214 5.43 -6.21 -2.76
CA ARG A 214 4.22 -6.75 -3.41
C ARG A 214 2.92 -6.28 -2.77
N TYR A 215 2.92 -6.05 -1.45
CA TYR A 215 1.69 -5.85 -0.67
C TYR A 215 1.60 -4.42 -0.12
N PHE A 216 0.43 -3.82 -0.25
CA PHE A 216 0.20 -2.44 0.14
C PHE A 216 -1.06 -2.31 1.00
N ASN A 217 -0.92 -1.67 2.16
CA ASN A 217 -2.03 -1.31 3.02
C ASN A 217 -2.43 0.14 2.75
N VAL A 218 -3.53 0.31 2.03
CA VAL A 218 -4.09 1.59 1.61
C VAL A 218 -5.54 1.66 2.08
N HIS A 219 -6.01 2.86 2.44
CA HIS A 219 -7.40 3.11 2.82
C HIS A 219 -8.16 3.61 1.58
N ASP A 220 -8.85 2.72 0.86
CA ASP A 220 -9.54 3.13 -0.39
C ASP A 220 -10.56 4.24 -0.18
N GLU A 221 -11.14 4.34 1.01
CA GLU A 221 -12.11 5.38 1.37
C GLU A 221 -11.50 6.79 1.34
N LEU A 222 -10.18 6.89 1.38
CA LEU A 222 -9.43 8.15 1.28
C LEU A 222 -8.85 8.37 -0.12
N LEU A 223 -8.98 7.40 -1.02
CA LEU A 223 -8.54 7.55 -2.40
C LEU A 223 -9.63 8.28 -3.20
N PRO A 224 -9.25 9.11 -4.19
CA PRO A 224 -10.21 9.66 -5.13
C PRO A 224 -10.92 8.52 -5.86
N ALA A 225 -12.23 8.69 -6.10
CA ALA A 225 -13.08 7.69 -6.75
C ALA A 225 -12.46 7.11 -8.03
N MET A 226 -11.73 7.91 -8.80
CA MET A 226 -11.11 7.46 -10.07
C MET A 226 -9.99 6.43 -9.88
N VAL A 227 -9.19 6.52 -8.81
CA VAL A 227 -8.14 5.52 -8.52
C VAL A 227 -8.77 4.24 -7.99
N SER A 228 -9.79 4.37 -7.14
CA SER A 228 -10.52 3.24 -6.59
C SER A 228 -11.34 2.50 -7.64
N GLU A 229 -11.96 3.22 -8.59
CA GLU A 229 -12.79 2.63 -9.64
C GLU A 229 -11.98 2.00 -10.77
N GLU A 230 -10.86 2.57 -11.22
CA GLU A 230 -10.00 1.89 -12.21
C GLU A 230 -9.40 0.60 -11.64
N VAL A 231 -8.92 0.61 -10.39
CA VAL A 231 -8.39 -0.59 -9.73
C VAL A 231 -9.52 -1.60 -9.37
N ALA A 232 -10.74 -1.15 -9.05
CA ALA A 232 -11.84 -2.04 -8.68
C ALA A 232 -12.70 -2.53 -9.86
N ALA A 233 -12.81 -1.77 -10.95
CA ALA A 233 -13.59 -2.11 -12.13
C ALA A 233 -13.01 -3.33 -12.84
N GLU A 234 -11.68 -3.50 -12.83
CA GLU A 234 -11.01 -4.62 -13.49
C GLU A 234 -10.89 -5.87 -12.59
N SER A 235 -10.90 -5.69 -11.25
CA SER A 235 -11.02 -6.82 -10.32
C SER A 235 -12.37 -7.57 -10.44
N LYS A 236 -13.42 -6.94 -10.99
CA LYS A 236 -14.74 -7.57 -11.21
C LYS A 236 -14.87 -8.35 -12.52
N VAL A 237 -13.87 -8.32 -13.40
CA VAL A 237 -13.91 -9.04 -14.69
C VAL A 237 -13.44 -10.51 -14.55
N ALA A 238 -12.94 -10.92 -13.39
CA ALA A 238 -12.70 -12.33 -13.08
C ALA A 238 -13.81 -12.96 -12.20
N PRO A 239 -14.98 -13.31 -12.78
CA PRO A 239 -15.75 -14.44 -12.32
C PRO A 239 -16.06 -15.36 -13.52
N GLY A 240 -15.37 -16.50 -13.61
CA GLY A 240 -15.66 -17.50 -14.63
C GLY A 240 -14.50 -18.41 -14.97
N ALA A 241 -13.99 -19.14 -13.98
CA ALA A 241 -13.44 -20.48 -14.19
C ALA A 241 -14.40 -21.45 -13.52
#